data_AF-A0A0F9LNG9-F1
#
_entry.id   AF-A0A0F9LNG9-F1
#
_cell.length_a   1.000
_cell.length_b   1.000
_cell.length_c   1.000
_cell.angle_alpha   90.00
_cell.angle_beta   90.00
_cell.angle_gamma   90.00
#
_symmetry.space_group_name_H-M   'P 1'
#
loop_
_entity.id
_entity.type
_entity.pdbx_description
1 polymer ?
#
loop_
_entity_poly.entity_id
_entity_poly.type
_entity_poly.pdbx_seq_one_letter_code
_entity_poly.pdbx_strand_id
1 'polypeptide(L)'
;MEKQKSAAVQVAREKATDEEKTTILSTGVRAILVPVAASLIQAVTSKIKDPEIPNWHDPDKDREVPNPNDPTYLKQIQEAAEARAMAAVDASVMFGIELVDDIPDNGWDKKLKYLERLGHLDLTEFDFKDELDRDFLYKRYIAVGSDDLVKIARMGGLQEEDLDAADASFPSNESGIPD
;
A
#
# COMPACT_ATOMS: atom_id res chain seq x y z
N MET A 1 5.26 21.97 -45.58
CA MET A 1 6.48 21.64 -44.83
C MET A 1 6.16 21.74 -43.35
N GLU A 2 5.76 20.64 -42.72
CA GLU A 2 5.69 20.55 -41.26
C GLU A 2 7.10 20.65 -40.71
N LYS A 3 7.37 21.65 -39.88
CA LYS A 3 8.61 21.73 -39.12
C LYS A 3 8.61 20.57 -38.13
N GLN A 4 9.45 19.56 -38.36
CA GLN A 4 9.83 18.59 -37.34
C GLN A 4 10.29 19.38 -36.11
N LYS A 5 9.46 19.38 -35.06
CA LYS A 5 9.87 19.92 -33.77
C LYS A 5 11.06 19.08 -33.31
N SER A 6 12.19 19.73 -33.07
CA SER A 6 13.42 19.10 -32.60
C SER A 6 13.12 18.24 -31.36
N ALA A 7 13.75 17.06 -31.25
CA ALA A 7 13.66 16.18 -30.09
C ALA A 7 13.92 16.93 -28.76
N ALA A 8 14.77 17.98 -28.79
CA ALA A 8 15.01 18.84 -27.63
C ALA A 8 13.78 19.63 -27.17
N VAL A 9 12.89 20.02 -28.10
CA VAL A 9 11.63 20.73 -27.79
C VAL A 9 10.56 19.78 -27.27
N GLN A 10 10.58 18.50 -27.67
CA GLN A 10 9.73 17.46 -27.07
C GLN A 10 10.18 17.13 -25.65
N VAL A 11 11.47 16.86 -25.45
CA VAL A 11 12.05 16.59 -24.12
C VAL A 11 11.85 17.77 -23.17
N ALA A 12 12.00 19.01 -23.64
CA ALA A 12 11.73 20.20 -22.83
C ALA A 12 10.24 20.38 -22.48
N ARG A 13 9.32 19.95 -23.36
CA ARG A 13 7.89 19.97 -23.08
C ARG A 13 7.48 18.88 -22.10
N GLU A 14 7.99 17.67 -22.27
CA GLU A 14 7.76 16.53 -21.36
C GLU A 14 8.26 16.89 -19.95
N LYS A 15 9.48 17.41 -19.83
CA LYS A 15 10.02 17.91 -18.55
C LYS A 15 9.19 19.05 -17.94
N ALA A 16 8.70 19.99 -18.75
CA ALA A 16 7.84 21.06 -18.24
C ALA A 16 6.48 20.53 -17.74
N THR A 17 5.89 19.53 -18.41
CA THR A 17 4.68 18.87 -17.92
C THR A 17 4.91 18.00 -16.69
N ASP A 18 6.11 17.45 -16.53
CA ASP A 18 6.47 16.65 -15.34
C ASP A 18 6.69 17.56 -14.12
N GLU A 19 7.31 18.73 -14.29
CA GLU A 19 7.41 19.75 -13.23
C GLU A 19 6.03 20.25 -12.78
N GLU A 20 5.07 20.41 -13.70
CA GLU A 20 3.68 20.82 -13.38
C GLU A 20 2.88 19.73 -12.63
N LYS A 21 3.25 18.46 -12.79
CA LYS A 21 2.58 17.31 -12.13
C LYS A 21 3.30 16.83 -10.87
N THR A 22 4.49 17.34 -10.60
CA THR A 22 5.28 16.98 -9.44
C THR A 22 4.60 17.51 -8.18
N THR A 23 4.44 16.63 -7.18
CA THR A 23 4.00 16.99 -5.84
C THR A 23 5.07 16.64 -4.81
N ILE A 24 4.97 17.27 -3.64
CA ILE A 24 5.81 16.96 -2.49
C ILE A 24 4.97 16.07 -1.55
N LEU A 25 5.44 14.86 -1.32
CA LEU A 25 4.86 13.92 -0.36
C LEU A 25 5.00 14.47 1.07
N SER A 26 4.21 13.97 2.00
CA SER A 26 4.23 14.36 3.42
C SER A 26 5.62 14.27 4.08
N THR A 27 6.49 13.42 3.54
CA THR A 27 7.88 13.22 3.99
C THR A 27 8.89 14.21 3.39
N GLY A 28 8.47 15.05 2.45
CA GLY A 28 9.32 15.98 1.71
C GLY A 28 9.90 15.41 0.40
N VAL A 29 9.64 14.14 0.07
CA VAL A 29 10.08 13.52 -1.18
C VAL A 29 9.25 14.03 -2.36
N ARG A 30 9.91 14.33 -3.49
CA ARG A 30 9.23 14.74 -4.73
C ARG A 30 8.81 13.52 -5.54
N ALA A 31 7.54 13.49 -5.93
CA ALA A 31 6.98 12.40 -6.70
C ALA A 31 5.85 12.89 -7.63
N ILE A 32 5.51 12.10 -8.63
CA ILE A 32 4.28 12.23 -9.41
C ILE A 32 3.31 11.18 -8.88
N LEU A 33 2.09 11.61 -8.54
CA LEU A 33 1.02 10.69 -8.16
C LEU A 33 0.28 10.24 -9.41
N VAL A 34 0.14 8.93 -9.54
CA VAL A 34 -0.53 8.26 -10.67
C VAL A 34 -1.79 7.58 -10.15
N PRO A 35 -2.96 7.77 -10.78
CA PRO A 35 -4.15 7.04 -10.38
C PRO A 35 -3.97 5.54 -10.64
N VAL A 36 -4.21 4.72 -9.63
CA VAL A 36 -4.11 3.27 -9.74
C VAL A 36 -5.47 2.69 -10.14
N ALA A 37 -5.47 1.86 -11.19
CA ALA A 37 -6.69 1.23 -11.67
C ALA A 37 -7.26 0.26 -10.62
N ALA A 38 -8.56 0.40 -10.31
CA ALA A 38 -9.26 -0.48 -9.37
C ALA A 38 -9.15 -1.97 -9.74
N SER A 39 -9.09 -2.30 -11.04
CA SER A 39 -8.90 -3.68 -11.51
C SER A 39 -7.55 -4.27 -11.11
N LEU A 40 -6.50 -3.45 -11.02
CA LEU A 40 -5.18 -3.90 -10.56
C LEU A 40 -5.21 -4.20 -9.06
N ILE A 41 -5.81 -3.31 -8.27
CA ILE A 41 -6.04 -3.53 -6.83
C ILE A 41 -6.85 -4.81 -6.60
N GLN A 42 -7.92 -5.02 -7.36
CA GLN A 42 -8.73 -6.23 -7.30
C GLN A 42 -7.92 -7.49 -7.69
N ALA A 43 -7.07 -7.41 -8.71
CA ALA A 43 -6.24 -8.54 -9.15
C ALA A 43 -5.21 -8.96 -8.08
N VAL A 44 -4.67 -8.02 -7.31
CA VAL A 44 -3.73 -8.32 -6.23
C VAL A 44 -4.49 -8.87 -5.01
N THR A 45 -5.56 -8.20 -4.58
CA THR A 45 -6.31 -8.59 -3.37
C THR A 45 -7.07 -9.91 -3.51
N SER A 46 -7.56 -10.24 -4.72
CA SER A 46 -8.26 -11.52 -4.99
C SER A 46 -7.38 -12.76 -4.86
N LYS A 47 -6.05 -12.62 -4.80
CA LYS A 47 -5.14 -13.73 -4.50
C LYS A 47 -5.25 -14.22 -3.06
N ILE A 48 -5.73 -13.35 -2.16
CA ILE A 48 -5.92 -13.66 -0.75
C ILE A 48 -7.32 -14.28 -0.60
N LYS A 49 -7.35 -15.59 -0.40
CA LYS A 49 -8.60 -16.36 -0.30
C LYS A 49 -9.26 -16.17 1.06
N ASP A 50 -10.59 -16.21 1.08
CA ASP A 50 -11.31 -16.34 2.35
C ASP A 50 -11.00 -17.68 3.01
N PRO A 51 -10.89 -17.74 4.35
CA PRO A 51 -10.77 -19.00 5.06
C PRO A 51 -12.04 -19.84 4.88
N GLU A 52 -11.90 -21.16 4.99
CA GLU A 52 -13.04 -22.07 4.94
C GLU A 52 -13.79 -22.04 6.29
N ILE A 53 -15.13 -22.03 6.24
CA ILE A 53 -15.95 -22.11 7.45
C ILE A 53 -15.77 -23.52 8.04
N PRO A 54 -15.29 -23.65 9.29
CA PRO A 54 -15.14 -24.96 9.91
C PRO A 54 -16.52 -25.57 10.18
N ASN A 55 -16.62 -26.89 10.06
CA ASN A 55 -17.81 -27.59 10.53
C ASN A 55 -17.72 -27.82 12.04
N TRP A 56 -18.87 -27.78 12.70
CA TRP A 56 -19.02 -28.25 14.07
C TRP A 56 -20.17 -29.24 14.16
N HIS A 57 -20.04 -30.16 15.11
CA HIS A 57 -21.08 -31.14 15.39
C HIS A 57 -22.18 -30.50 16.22
N ASP A 58 -23.39 -30.37 15.65
CA ASP A 58 -24.59 -29.89 16.36
C ASP A 58 -25.23 -31.06 17.13
N PRO A 59 -25.15 -31.09 18.47
CA PRO A 59 -25.63 -32.23 19.27
C PRO A 59 -27.16 -32.39 19.22
N ASP A 60 -27.92 -31.33 18.86
CA ASP A 60 -29.38 -31.41 18.75
C ASP A 60 -29.82 -32.07 17.44
N LYS A 61 -28.97 -32.01 16.41
CA LYS A 61 -29.29 -32.51 15.06
C LYS A 61 -28.44 -33.71 14.63
N ASP A 62 -27.49 -34.14 15.47
CA ASP A 62 -26.53 -35.23 15.24
C ASP A 62 -25.90 -35.16 13.83
N ARG A 63 -25.52 -33.96 13.42
CA ARG A 63 -24.94 -33.70 12.09
C ARG A 63 -23.91 -32.59 12.13
N GLU A 64 -22.96 -32.68 11.22
CA GLU A 64 -22.02 -31.58 10.95
C GLU A 64 -22.76 -30.42 10.29
N VAL A 65 -22.61 -29.23 10.86
CA VAL A 65 -23.10 -27.98 10.28
C VAL A 65 -21.97 -26.94 10.27
N PRO A 66 -21.95 -26.00 9.33
CA PRO A 66 -20.96 -24.92 9.34
C PRO A 66 -21.06 -24.06 10.62
N ASN A 67 -19.91 -23.72 11.21
CA ASN A 67 -19.79 -22.83 12.35
C ASN A 67 -19.18 -21.47 11.94
N PRO A 68 -19.99 -20.50 11.47
CA PRO A 68 -19.48 -19.17 11.15
C PRO A 68 -19.05 -18.37 12.39
N ASN A 69 -19.38 -18.84 13.60
CA ASN A 69 -19.03 -18.18 14.86
C ASN A 69 -17.80 -18.83 15.53
N ASP A 70 -17.07 -19.71 14.85
CA ASP A 70 -15.85 -20.29 15.39
C ASP A 70 -14.80 -19.18 15.63
N PRO A 71 -14.23 -19.04 16.85
CA PRO A 71 -13.27 -17.98 17.13
C PRO A 71 -12.02 -18.02 16.23
N THR A 72 -11.59 -19.22 15.81
CA THR A 72 -10.45 -19.40 14.92
C THR A 72 -10.78 -18.91 13.52
N TYR A 73 -11.98 -19.24 13.03
CA TYR A 73 -12.47 -18.77 11.72
C TYR A 73 -12.60 -17.25 11.69
N LEU A 74 -13.16 -16.64 12.74
CA LEU A 74 -13.30 -15.18 12.83
C LEU A 74 -11.93 -14.48 12.81
N LYS A 75 -10.94 -15.03 13.51
CA LYS A 75 -9.55 -14.54 13.48
C LYS A 75 -8.96 -14.63 12.07
N GLN A 76 -9.17 -15.75 11.38
CA GLN A 76 -8.69 -15.93 10.02
C GLN A 76 -9.37 -14.99 9.02
N ILE A 77 -10.66 -14.68 9.18
CA ILE A 77 -11.33 -13.67 8.35
C ILE A 77 -10.67 -12.31 8.55
N GLN A 78 -10.42 -11.94 9.80
CA GLN A 78 -9.76 -10.67 10.11
C GLN A 78 -8.36 -10.61 9.50
N GLU A 79 -7.54 -11.65 9.67
CA GLU A 79 -6.20 -11.75 9.07
C GLU A 79 -6.25 -11.66 7.54
N ALA A 80 -7.24 -12.31 6.90
CA ALA A 80 -7.44 -12.21 5.46
C ALA A 80 -7.85 -10.80 5.01
N ALA A 81 -8.70 -10.11 5.78
CA ALA A 81 -9.11 -8.73 5.51
C ALA A 81 -7.92 -7.76 5.65
N GLU A 82 -7.14 -7.89 6.72
CA GLU A 82 -5.91 -7.11 6.94
C GLU A 82 -4.89 -7.35 5.82
N ALA A 83 -4.68 -8.60 5.42
CA ALA A 83 -3.80 -8.94 4.30
C ALA A 83 -4.25 -8.29 2.98
N ARG A 84 -5.57 -8.24 2.70
CA ARG A 84 -6.09 -7.57 1.51
C ARG A 84 -5.88 -6.06 1.57
N ALA A 85 -6.12 -5.46 2.73
CA ALA A 85 -5.87 -4.04 2.92
C ALA A 85 -4.38 -3.70 2.69
N MET A 86 -3.47 -4.48 3.27
CA MET A 86 -2.02 -4.33 3.04
C MET A 86 -1.65 -4.48 1.57
N ALA A 87 -2.16 -5.51 0.89
CA ALA A 87 -1.87 -5.75 -0.52
C ALA A 87 -2.41 -4.63 -1.43
N ALA A 88 -3.56 -4.04 -1.08
CA ALA A 88 -4.10 -2.88 -1.78
C ALA A 88 -3.22 -1.64 -1.59
N VAL A 89 -2.71 -1.41 -0.37
CA VAL A 89 -1.75 -0.33 -0.08
C VAL A 89 -0.45 -0.55 -0.84
N ASP A 90 0.10 -1.75 -0.83
CA ASP A 90 1.37 -2.06 -1.50
C ASP A 90 1.26 -1.83 -3.01
N ALA A 91 0.15 -2.28 -3.63
CA ALA A 91 -0.14 -1.98 -5.03
C ALA A 91 -0.31 -0.47 -5.28
N SER A 92 -0.97 0.25 -4.37
CA SER A 92 -1.15 1.70 -4.48
C SER A 92 0.18 2.46 -4.41
N VAL A 93 1.07 2.04 -3.52
CA VAL A 93 2.42 2.60 -3.39
C VAL A 93 3.25 2.31 -4.63
N MET A 94 3.24 1.06 -5.10
CA MET A 94 4.10 0.63 -6.20
C MET A 94 3.71 1.29 -7.52
N PHE A 95 2.42 1.33 -7.82
CA PHE A 95 1.91 1.80 -9.12
C PHE A 95 1.39 3.23 -9.09
N GLY A 96 1.13 3.79 -7.91
CA GLY A 96 0.55 5.12 -7.77
C GLY A 96 1.57 6.23 -7.54
N ILE A 97 2.85 5.90 -7.46
CA ILE A 97 3.91 6.83 -7.11
C ILE A 97 5.10 6.64 -8.03
N GLU A 98 5.46 7.70 -8.73
CA GLU A 98 6.68 7.78 -9.53
C GLU A 98 7.62 8.78 -8.87
N LEU A 99 8.81 8.32 -8.43
CA LEU A 99 9.79 9.21 -7.83
C LEU A 99 10.39 10.12 -8.91
N VAL A 100 10.47 11.41 -8.62
CA VAL A 100 11.10 12.39 -9.55
C VAL A 100 12.62 12.37 -9.42
N ASP A 101 13.11 12.07 -8.22
CA ASP A 101 14.52 12.00 -7.88
C ASP A 101 14.96 10.55 -7.67
N ASP A 102 16.23 10.27 -7.92
CA ASP A 102 16.83 8.97 -7.60
C ASP A 102 16.76 8.68 -6.09
N ILE A 103 16.64 7.40 -5.74
CA ILE A 103 16.63 6.95 -4.34
C ILE A 103 17.96 7.33 -3.67
N PRO A 104 17.94 8.13 -2.59
CA PRO A 104 19.16 8.61 -1.96
C PRO A 104 19.93 7.47 -1.30
N ASP A 105 21.26 7.49 -1.41
CA ASP A 105 22.16 6.58 -0.68
C ASP A 105 22.54 7.16 0.70
N ASN A 106 21.53 7.35 1.56
CA ASN A 106 21.70 7.93 2.90
C ASN A 106 21.55 6.88 4.02
N GLY A 107 21.60 5.59 3.69
CA GLY A 107 21.50 4.48 4.64
C GLY A 107 20.09 4.20 5.16
N TRP A 108 19.03 4.61 4.44
CA TRP A 108 17.65 4.23 4.78
C TRP A 108 17.47 2.70 4.83
N ASP A 109 18.16 1.97 3.96
CA ASP A 109 18.12 0.51 3.89
C ASP A 109 18.65 -0.13 5.19
N LYS A 110 19.69 0.48 5.79
CA LYS A 110 20.23 0.05 7.10
C LYS A 110 19.20 0.24 8.21
N LYS A 111 18.36 1.27 8.14
CA LYS A 111 17.26 1.48 9.11
C LYS A 111 16.21 0.38 8.97
N LEU A 112 15.84 0.03 7.74
CA LEU A 112 14.87 -1.06 7.51
C LEU A 112 15.41 -2.41 7.98
N LYS A 113 16.66 -2.75 7.64
CA LYS A 113 17.33 -3.97 8.14
C LYS A 113 17.44 -4.00 9.66
N TYR A 114 17.60 -2.84 10.30
CA TYR A 114 17.58 -2.75 11.76
C TYR A 114 16.19 -3.06 12.34
N LEU A 115 15.13 -2.53 11.73
CA LEU A 115 13.74 -2.82 12.13
C LEU A 115 13.36 -4.30 11.90
N GLU A 116 13.82 -4.88 10.79
CA GLU A 116 13.68 -6.32 10.52
C GLU A 116 14.37 -7.15 11.60
N ARG A 117 15.61 -6.81 11.96
CA ARG A 117 16.34 -7.50 13.05
C ARG A 117 15.63 -7.42 14.40
N LEU A 118 14.85 -6.36 14.65
CA LEU A 118 14.03 -6.23 15.86
C LEU A 118 12.70 -6.99 15.78
N GLY A 119 12.36 -7.56 14.63
CA GLY A 119 11.08 -8.23 14.40
C GLY A 119 9.90 -7.28 14.19
N HIS A 120 10.16 -6.01 13.84
CA HIS A 120 9.12 -5.03 13.52
C HIS A 120 8.70 -5.06 12.06
N LEU A 121 9.53 -5.63 11.18
CA LEU A 121 9.27 -5.80 9.76
C LEU A 121 9.70 -7.21 9.34
N ASP A 122 9.02 -7.77 8.36
CA ASP A 122 9.48 -8.94 7.63
C ASP A 122 9.89 -8.49 6.22
N LEU A 123 11.20 -8.51 5.95
CA LEU A 123 11.76 -8.11 4.66
C LEU A 123 12.45 -9.29 3.96
N THR A 124 12.17 -10.52 4.40
CA THR A 124 12.88 -11.73 3.96
C THR A 124 12.67 -12.06 2.49
N GLU A 125 11.57 -11.58 1.90
CA GLU A 125 11.24 -11.80 0.48
C GLU A 125 11.84 -10.75 -0.47
N PHE A 126 12.48 -9.68 0.05
CA PHE A 126 13.00 -8.58 -0.77
C PHE A 126 14.52 -8.62 -0.94
N ASP A 127 15.00 -8.42 -2.16
CA ASP A 127 16.42 -8.23 -2.47
C ASP A 127 16.76 -6.73 -2.56
N PHE A 128 17.50 -6.21 -1.57
CA PHE A 128 17.98 -4.82 -1.56
C PHE A 128 18.93 -4.45 -2.72
N LYS A 129 19.38 -5.42 -3.52
CA LYS A 129 20.15 -5.18 -4.74
C LYS A 129 19.28 -5.11 -5.99
N ASP A 130 18.08 -5.68 -5.93
CA ASP A 130 17.11 -5.56 -7.01
C ASP A 130 16.53 -4.15 -7.02
N GLU A 131 16.46 -3.55 -8.20
CA GLU A 131 16.03 -2.16 -8.35
C GLU A 131 14.54 -1.99 -8.03
N LEU A 132 13.71 -2.98 -8.39
CA LEU A 132 12.28 -2.98 -8.14
C LEU A 132 11.99 -3.06 -6.64
N ASP A 133 12.64 -3.99 -5.95
CA ASP A 133 12.48 -4.16 -4.51
C ASP A 133 12.99 -2.94 -3.75
N ARG A 134 14.12 -2.38 -4.17
CA ARG A 134 14.69 -1.18 -3.55
C ARG A 134 13.77 0.03 -3.73
N ASP A 135 13.18 0.20 -4.91
CA ASP A 135 12.19 1.24 -5.19
C ASP A 135 10.92 1.07 -4.36
N PHE A 136 10.35 -0.14 -4.36
CA PHE A 136 9.18 -0.45 -3.55
C PHE A 136 9.40 -0.18 -2.07
N LEU A 137 10.49 -0.71 -1.48
CA LEU A 137 10.79 -0.55 -0.06
C LEU A 137 11.03 0.91 0.31
N TYR A 138 11.73 1.67 -0.54
CA TYR A 138 11.94 3.09 -0.29
C TYR A 138 10.61 3.85 -0.31
N LYS A 139 9.76 3.61 -1.33
CA LYS A 139 8.44 4.22 -1.39
C LYS A 139 7.62 3.86 -0.15
N ARG A 140 7.48 2.57 0.14
CA ARG A 140 6.60 2.02 1.19
C ARG A 140 6.94 2.49 2.59
N TYR A 141 8.23 2.54 2.93
CA TYR A 141 8.66 2.76 4.31
C TYR A 141 9.33 4.12 4.55
N ILE A 142 9.72 4.85 3.50
CA ILE A 142 10.50 6.09 3.64
C ILE A 142 9.81 7.28 2.96
N ALA A 143 9.36 7.13 1.71
CA ALA A 143 8.85 8.26 0.93
C ALA A 143 7.39 8.59 1.22
N VAL A 144 6.58 7.58 1.56
CA VAL A 144 5.11 7.73 1.61
C VAL A 144 4.62 7.76 3.05
N GLY A 145 3.87 8.81 3.40
CA GLY A 145 3.10 8.87 4.64
C GLY A 145 1.62 8.52 4.42
N SER A 146 0.87 8.37 5.52
CA SER A 146 -0.55 8.01 5.48
C SER A 146 -1.39 8.99 4.65
N ASP A 147 -1.16 10.29 4.79
CA ASP A 147 -1.88 11.33 4.04
C ASP A 147 -1.71 11.19 2.52
N ASP A 148 -0.56 10.67 2.08
CA ASP A 148 -0.29 10.49 0.66
C ASP A 148 -1.02 9.27 0.09
N LEU A 149 -1.17 8.20 0.90
CA LEU A 149 -2.00 7.04 0.54
C LEU A 149 -3.46 7.45 0.35
N VAL A 150 -3.98 8.30 1.23
CA VAL A 150 -5.35 8.84 1.12
C VAL A 150 -5.52 9.62 -0.18
N LYS A 151 -4.54 10.46 -0.55
CA LYS A 151 -4.56 11.20 -1.83
C LYS A 151 -4.59 10.25 -3.03
N ILE A 152 -3.75 9.23 -3.04
CA ILE A 152 -3.67 8.24 -4.13
C ILE A 152 -5.00 7.47 -4.26
N ALA A 153 -5.57 7.05 -3.14
CA ALA A 153 -6.86 6.35 -3.11
C ALA A 153 -7.99 7.19 -3.72
N ARG A 154 -8.08 8.49 -3.34
CA ARG A 154 -9.07 9.43 -3.91
C ARG A 154 -8.88 9.62 -5.41
N MET A 155 -7.64 9.66 -5.89
CA MET A 155 -7.34 9.76 -7.33
C MET A 155 -7.76 8.51 -8.11
N GLY A 156 -7.74 7.33 -7.49
CA GLY A 156 -8.22 6.08 -8.07
C GLY A 156 -9.74 5.97 -8.18
N GLY A 157 -10.49 6.98 -7.70
CA GLY A 157 -11.95 6.99 -7.73
C GLY A 157 -12.61 6.21 -6.59
N LEU A 158 -11.85 5.86 -5.53
CA LEU A 158 -12.44 5.42 -4.26
C LEU A 158 -13.18 6.61 -3.64
N GLN A 159 -14.44 6.39 -3.22
CA GLN A 159 -15.25 7.45 -2.63
C GLN A 159 -14.81 7.71 -1.19
N GLU A 160 -15.06 8.92 -0.66
CA GLU A 160 -14.68 9.29 0.71
C GLU A 160 -15.23 8.31 1.77
N GLU A 161 -16.37 7.66 1.47
CA GLU A 161 -17.02 6.65 2.32
C GLU A 161 -16.13 5.41 2.59
N ASP A 162 -15.27 5.02 1.64
CA ASP A 162 -14.34 3.89 1.81
C ASP A 162 -13.12 4.28 2.68
N LEU A 163 -12.78 5.58 2.72
CA LEU A 163 -11.65 6.11 3.47
C LEU A 163 -12.01 6.38 4.93
N ASP A 164 -13.22 6.88 5.18
CA ASP A 164 -13.73 7.10 6.54
C ASP A 164 -13.85 5.76 7.31
N ALA A 165 -14.18 4.67 6.62
CA ALA A 165 -14.19 3.33 7.19
C ALA A 165 -12.78 2.82 7.55
N ALA A 166 -11.76 3.18 6.77
CA ALA A 166 -10.37 2.82 7.03
C ALA A 166 -9.77 3.63 8.19
N ASP A 167 -10.00 4.94 8.24
CA ASP A 167 -9.54 5.79 9.36
C ASP A 167 -10.17 5.38 10.70
N ALA A 168 -11.43 4.94 10.69
CA ALA A 168 -12.10 4.40 11.88
C ALA A 168 -11.53 3.05 12.35
N SER A 169 -10.80 2.33 11.48
CA SER A 169 -10.27 0.99 11.78
C SER A 169 -8.86 1.01 12.40
N PHE A 170 -8.16 2.15 12.37
CA PHE A 170 -6.90 2.33 13.07
C PHE A 170 -7.16 2.81 14.51
N PRO A 171 -6.76 2.06 15.56
CA PRO A 171 -6.88 2.55 16.92
C PRO A 171 -5.94 3.75 17.09
N SER A 172 -6.53 4.94 17.20
CA SER A 172 -5.83 6.13 17.65
C SER A 172 -5.24 5.83 19.02
N ASN A 173 -3.92 5.92 19.12
CA ASN A 173 -3.19 5.72 20.36
C ASN A 173 -3.42 6.95 21.26
N GLU A 174 -4.64 7.09 21.79
CA GLU A 174 -4.91 7.93 22.96
C GLU A 174 -4.39 7.20 24.19
N SER A 175 -3.06 7.15 24.32
CA SER A 175 -2.43 6.94 25.62
C SER A 175 -2.66 8.19 26.46
N GLY A 176 -3.86 8.27 27.04
CA GLY A 176 -4.14 9.13 28.18
C GLY A 176 -3.30 8.66 29.35
N ILE A 177 -2.15 9.30 29.55
CA ILE A 177 -1.46 9.28 30.84
C ILE A 177 -2.11 10.40 31.66
N PRO A 178 -2.91 10.08 32.70
CA PRO A 178 -3.39 11.10 33.62
C PRO A 178 -2.22 11.55 34.52
N ASP A 179 -2.10 12.87 34.69
CA ASP A 179 -1.25 13.50 35.72
C ASP A 179 -1.67 13.10 37.14
#